data_AF-I0Z1H5-F1
#
_entry.id   AF-I0Z1H5-F1
#
_cell.length_a   1.000
_cell.length_b   1.000
_cell.length_c   1.000
_cell.angle_alpha   90.00
_cell.angle_beta   90.00
_cell.angle_gamma   90.00
#
_symmetry.space_group_name_H-M   'P 1'
#
loop_
_entity.id
_entity.type
_entity.pdbx_description
1 polymer ?
#
loop_
_entity_poly.entity_id
_entity_poly.type
_entity_poly.pdbx_seq_one_letter_code
_entity_poly.pdbx_strand_id
1 'polypeptide(L)'
;MFVPSDSFGGRSPERKASDLLRTLFTFCAAKIVLAQLEGSGRGGLGSYNTGAYEDLSNFLQEHPMRDGDAWLELLLKKNEMLALRVLEVRKAYCEEDFEWDMCRQVAAKDMHEANVRLLRSRAEEAFLRSNSNNPVPPPAESGDSHS
;
A
#
# COMPACT_ATOMS: atom_id res chain seq x y z
N MET A 1 11.76 16.42 -13.47
CA MET A 1 11.69 17.56 -12.55
C MET A 1 12.52 17.18 -11.33
N PHE A 2 13.55 17.96 -10.98
CA PHE A 2 14.35 17.74 -9.77
C PHE A 2 13.78 18.64 -8.67
N VAL A 3 13.48 18.07 -7.50
CA VAL A 3 13.02 18.84 -6.34
C VAL A 3 14.16 18.90 -5.33
N PRO A 4 14.63 20.11 -4.94
CA PRO A 4 15.70 20.23 -3.96
C PRO A 4 15.34 19.56 -2.63
N SER A 5 16.29 18.83 -2.04
CA SER A 5 16.14 18.18 -0.73
C SER A 5 15.82 19.16 0.40
N ASP A 6 16.19 20.43 0.25
CA ASP A 6 15.95 21.50 1.21
C ASP A 6 14.45 21.79 1.39
N SER A 7 13.63 21.52 0.36
CA SER A 7 12.17 21.65 0.44
C SER A 7 11.49 20.55 1.27
N PHE A 8 12.23 19.54 1.73
CA PHE A 8 11.72 18.40 2.50
C PHE A 8 12.44 18.19 3.84
N GLY A 9 13.09 19.23 4.37
CA GLY A 9 13.81 19.13 5.65
C GLY A 9 15.06 18.24 5.57
N GLY A 10 15.73 18.22 4.41
CA GLY A 10 17.01 17.53 4.22
C GLY A 10 16.91 16.06 3.80
N ARG A 11 15.69 15.49 3.66
CA ARG A 11 15.49 14.14 3.11
C ARG A 11 14.73 14.21 1.79
N SER A 12 15.25 13.58 0.75
CA SER A 12 14.53 13.55 -0.53
C SER A 12 13.25 12.69 -0.44
N PRO A 13 12.24 12.96 -1.29
CA PRO A 13 11.05 12.11 -1.39
C PRO A 13 11.38 10.64 -1.66
N GLU A 14 12.38 10.38 -2.50
CA GLU A 14 12.85 9.03 -2.83
C GLU A 14 13.41 8.33 -1.60
N ARG A 15 14.13 9.06 -0.73
CA ARG A 15 14.60 8.50 0.54
C ARG A 15 13.42 8.12 1.43
N LYS A 16 12.41 8.98 1.53
CA LYS A 16 11.20 8.68 2.32
C LYS A 16 10.44 7.48 1.77
N ALA A 17 10.33 7.36 0.44
CA ALA A 17 9.74 6.20 -0.21
C ALA A 17 10.53 4.92 0.07
N SER A 18 11.86 4.99 0.02
CA SER A 18 12.76 3.88 0.36
C SER A 18 12.57 3.40 1.81
N ASP A 19 12.40 4.31 2.77
CA ASP A 19 12.14 3.91 4.17
C ASP A 19 10.80 3.16 4.32
N LEU A 20 9.76 3.59 3.59
CA LEU A 20 8.46 2.92 3.57
C LEU A 20 8.55 1.54 2.92
N LEU A 21 9.26 1.43 1.79
CA LEU A 21 9.50 0.17 1.09
C LEU A 21 10.28 -0.82 1.97
N ARG A 22 11.25 -0.34 2.74
CA ARG A 22 12.02 -1.17 3.67
C ARG A 22 11.14 -1.78 4.77
N THR A 23 10.20 -1.00 5.31
CA THR A 23 9.19 -1.52 6.25
C THR A 23 8.26 -2.52 5.55
N LEU A 24 7.80 -2.21 4.33
CA LEU A 24 6.97 -3.12 3.52
C LEU A 24 7.67 -4.46 3.28
N PHE A 25 8.94 -4.46 2.88
CA PHE A 25 9.70 -5.69 2.64
C PHE A 25 9.91 -6.50 3.90
N THR A 26 10.06 -5.85 5.06
CA THR A 26 10.12 -6.53 6.35
C THR A 26 8.78 -7.23 6.66
N PHE A 27 7.65 -6.59 6.34
CA PHE A 27 6.33 -7.19 6.48
C PHE A 27 6.13 -8.38 5.52
N CYS A 28 6.47 -8.20 4.23
CA CYS A 28 6.42 -9.26 3.23
C CYS A 28 7.27 -10.47 3.65
N ALA A 29 8.49 -10.23 4.12
CA ALA A 29 9.37 -11.28 4.61
C ALA A 29 8.78 -12.04 5.81
N ALA A 30 8.21 -11.34 6.79
CA ALA A 30 7.55 -12.00 7.92
C ALA A 30 6.38 -12.90 7.46
N LYS A 31 5.60 -12.47 6.46
CA LYS A 31 4.53 -13.29 5.86
C LYS A 31 5.06 -14.49 5.07
N ILE A 32 6.13 -14.32 4.31
CA ILE A 32 6.79 -15.42 3.59
C ILE A 32 7.33 -16.45 4.58
N VAL A 33 8.00 -16.01 5.64
CA VAL A 33 8.53 -16.90 6.68
C VAL A 33 7.40 -17.64 7.42
N LEU A 34 6.29 -16.97 7.75
CA LEU A 34 5.11 -17.65 8.29
C LEU A 34 4.62 -18.78 7.37
N ALA A 35 4.46 -18.51 6.07
CA ALA A 35 4.03 -19.52 5.12
C ALA A 35 5.02 -20.70 5.00
N GLN A 36 6.33 -20.42 5.09
CA GLN A 36 7.37 -21.44 5.10
C GLN A 36 7.29 -22.34 6.35
N LEU A 37 6.96 -21.77 7.51
CA LEU A 37 6.86 -22.47 8.80
C LEU A 37 5.55 -23.26 8.96
N GLU A 38 4.44 -22.76 8.39
CA GLU A 38 3.16 -23.46 8.32
C GLU A 38 3.26 -24.72 7.45
N GLY A 39 4.06 -24.64 6.38
CA GLY A 39 4.26 -25.72 5.42
C GLY A 39 3.08 -25.90 4.45
N SER A 40 3.33 -26.55 3.31
CA SER A 40 2.33 -26.70 2.24
C SER A 40 1.21 -27.71 2.53
N GLY A 41 1.24 -28.40 3.68
CA GLY A 41 0.41 -29.58 3.96
C GLY A 41 0.59 -30.74 2.96
N ARG A 42 1.52 -30.62 2.00
CA ARG A 42 1.75 -31.57 0.91
C ARG A 42 3.24 -31.91 0.82
N GLY A 43 3.61 -32.98 1.53
CA GLY A 43 4.83 -33.76 1.26
C GLY A 43 6.15 -33.11 1.67
N GLY A 44 6.69 -33.52 2.82
CA GLY A 44 8.11 -33.84 3.08
C GLY A 44 9.22 -32.78 2.94
N LEU A 45 8.97 -31.58 2.41
CA LEU A 45 10.03 -30.59 2.12
C LEU A 45 9.81 -29.19 2.70
N GLY A 46 8.66 -28.93 3.36
CA GLY A 46 8.44 -27.71 4.14
C GLY A 46 8.83 -27.93 5.59
N SER A 47 9.64 -27.04 6.17
CA SER A 47 9.97 -27.08 7.59
C SER A 47 8.71 -26.80 8.41
N TYR A 48 8.00 -27.87 8.78
CA TYR A 48 6.86 -27.80 9.69
C TYR A 48 7.39 -27.52 11.09
N ASN A 49 7.44 -26.23 11.46
CA ASN A 49 7.84 -25.80 12.80
C ASN A 49 6.72 -24.95 13.40
N THR A 50 5.72 -25.65 13.93
CA THR A 50 4.53 -25.04 14.55
C THR A 50 4.89 -24.08 15.68
N GLY A 51 5.91 -24.38 16.48
CA GLY A 51 6.35 -23.49 17.56
C GLY A 51 6.89 -22.15 17.04
N ALA A 52 7.80 -22.18 16.05
CA ALA A 52 8.31 -20.94 15.45
C ALA A 52 7.23 -20.18 14.66
N TYR A 53 6.26 -20.89 14.07
CA TYR A 53 5.10 -20.28 13.44
C TYR A 53 4.24 -19.53 14.46
N GLU A 54 3.89 -20.17 15.57
CA GLU A 54 3.12 -19.56 16.67
C GLU A 54 3.86 -18.36 17.25
N ASP A 55 5.18 -18.49 17.50
CA ASP A 55 6.02 -17.39 17.99
C ASP A 55 5.97 -16.17 17.07
N LEU A 56 6.18 -16.37 15.76
CA LEU A 56 6.17 -15.27 14.79
C LEU A 56 4.77 -14.67 14.62
N SER A 57 3.73 -15.51 14.58
CA SER A 57 2.34 -15.08 14.42
C SER A 57 1.89 -14.24 15.62
N ASN A 58 2.15 -14.73 16.84
CA ASN A 58 1.82 -14.02 18.08
C ASN A 58 2.62 -12.72 18.16
N PHE A 59 3.91 -12.74 17.81
CA PHE A 59 4.74 -11.53 17.82
C PHE A 59 4.24 -10.46 16.84
N LEU A 60 3.74 -10.84 15.66
CA LEU A 60 3.11 -9.90 14.72
C LEU A 60 1.81 -9.28 15.26
N GLN A 61 1.04 -10.02 16.06
CA GLN A 61 -0.18 -9.52 16.69
C GLN A 61 0.13 -8.59 17.86
N GLU A 62 1.11 -8.94 18.70
CA GLU A 62 1.54 -8.18 19.86
C GLU A 62 2.27 -6.88 19.48
N HIS A 63 3.04 -6.91 18.39
CA HIS A 63 3.88 -5.79 17.95
C HIS A 63 3.54 -5.39 16.51
N PRO A 64 2.60 -4.44 16.30
CA PRO A 64 2.30 -3.93 14.97
C PRO A 64 3.52 -3.28 14.30
N MET A 65 3.82 -3.68 13.07
CA MET A 65 4.99 -3.22 12.33
C MET A 65 4.76 -1.83 11.71
N ARG A 66 5.11 -0.78 12.46
CA ARG A 66 5.14 0.61 11.97
C ARG A 66 6.50 1.01 11.39
N ASP A 67 7.56 0.49 11.98
CA ASP A 67 8.94 0.62 11.53
C ASP A 67 9.55 -0.78 11.49
N GLY A 68 9.96 -1.23 10.31
CA GLY A 68 10.48 -2.57 10.11
C GLY A 68 11.79 -2.84 10.87
N ASP A 69 12.67 -1.84 11.00
CA ASP A 69 13.95 -2.03 11.67
C ASP A 69 13.75 -2.09 13.19
N ALA A 70 12.97 -1.16 13.76
CA ALA A 70 12.66 -1.19 15.19
C ALA A 70 11.91 -2.48 15.59
N TRP A 71 11.04 -2.97 14.71
CA TRP A 71 10.34 -4.24 14.93
C TRP A 71 11.30 -5.44 14.89
N LEU A 72 12.25 -5.45 13.95
CA LEU A 72 13.27 -6.50 13.87
C LEU A 72 14.24 -6.48 15.05
N GLU A 73 14.59 -5.30 15.58
CA GLU A 73 15.38 -5.21 16.81
C GLU A 73 14.69 -5.87 18.00
N LEU A 74 13.36 -5.73 18.10
CA LEU A 74 12.58 -6.42 19.13
C LEU A 74 12.56 -7.93 18.88
N LEU A 75 12.39 -8.36 17.62
CA LEU A 75 12.39 -9.79 17.29
C LEU A 75 13.75 -10.43 17.54
N LEU A 76 14.86 -9.76 17.19
CA LEU A 76 16.23 -10.22 17.45
C LEU A 76 16.45 -10.51 18.94
N LYS A 77 15.90 -9.67 19.83
CA LYS A 77 15.99 -9.85 21.29
C LYS A 77 15.13 -11.02 21.79
N LYS A 78 13.97 -11.27 21.17
CA LYS A 78 13.02 -12.33 21.59
C LYS A 78 13.41 -13.70 21.02
N ASN A 79 13.77 -13.75 19.74
CA ASN A 79 14.12 -14.96 19.00
C ASN A 79 15.07 -14.61 17.84
N GLU A 80 16.38 -14.71 18.11
CA GLU A 80 17.46 -14.33 17.19
C GLU A 80 17.39 -15.12 15.87
N MET A 81 17.21 -16.44 15.94
CA MET A 81 17.18 -17.30 14.75
C MET A 81 16.03 -16.95 13.79
N LEU A 82 14.85 -16.68 14.36
CA LEU A 82 13.69 -16.27 13.58
C LEU A 82 13.90 -14.88 12.96
N ALA A 83 14.49 -13.95 13.70
CA ALA A 83 14.80 -12.62 13.18
C ALA A 83 15.83 -12.67 12.04
N LEU A 84 16.89 -13.48 12.18
CA LEU A 84 17.89 -13.70 11.14
C LEU A 84 17.25 -14.26 9.86
N ARG A 85 16.29 -15.17 9.99
CA ARG A 85 15.54 -15.67 8.84
C ARG A 85 14.73 -14.58 8.13
N VAL A 86 14.07 -13.71 8.89
CA VAL A 86 13.34 -12.56 8.31
C VAL A 86 14.29 -11.56 7.66
N LEU A 87 15.47 -11.32 8.25
CA LEU A 87 16.52 -10.46 7.69
C LEU A 87 17.03 -10.98 6.33
N GLU A 88 17.26 -12.29 6.22
CA GLU A 88 17.67 -12.94 4.98
C GLU A 88 16.58 -12.82 3.91
N VAL A 89 15.34 -13.19 4.25
CA VAL A 89 14.21 -13.18 3.31
C VAL A 89 13.89 -11.76 2.83
N ARG A 90 13.94 -10.73 3.70
CA ARG A 90 13.66 -9.35 3.25
C ARG A 90 14.72 -8.82 2.29
N LYS A 91 15.97 -9.27 2.44
CA LYS A 91 17.05 -8.93 1.52
C LYS A 91 16.81 -9.59 0.16
N ALA A 92 16.62 -10.90 0.15
CA ALA A 92 16.34 -11.66 -1.08
C ALA A 92 15.11 -11.10 -1.81
N TYR A 93 14.04 -10.82 -1.07
CA TYR A 93 12.82 -10.26 -1.64
C TYR A 93 13.06 -8.90 -2.32
N CYS A 94 13.84 -8.01 -1.69
CA CYS A 94 14.14 -6.68 -2.25
C CYS A 94 15.05 -6.74 -3.48
N GLU A 95 16.04 -7.64 -3.48
CA GLU A 95 17.09 -7.70 -4.50
C GLU A 95 16.70 -8.59 -5.70
N GLU A 96 15.90 -9.63 -5.47
CA GLU A 96 15.65 -10.69 -6.46
C GLU A 96 14.17 -10.81 -6.85
N ASP A 97 13.24 -10.78 -5.89
CA ASP A 97 11.83 -11.10 -6.15
C ASP A 97 10.92 -9.88 -6.43
N PHE A 98 11.27 -8.71 -5.88
CA PHE A 98 10.43 -7.53 -6.01
C PHE A 98 10.57 -6.90 -7.40
N GLU A 99 9.49 -6.94 -8.15
CA GLU A 99 9.39 -6.42 -9.52
C GLU A 99 9.40 -4.88 -9.55
N TRP A 100 10.59 -4.28 -9.43
CA TRP A 100 10.78 -2.82 -9.41
C TRP A 100 10.20 -2.12 -10.64
N ASP A 101 10.35 -2.72 -11.83
CA ASP A 101 9.80 -2.17 -13.07
C ASP A 101 8.27 -2.16 -13.05
N MET A 102 7.65 -3.22 -12.55
CA MET A 102 6.20 -3.28 -12.38
C MET A 102 5.73 -2.25 -11.35
N CYS A 103 6.43 -2.11 -10.23
CA CYS A 103 6.12 -1.11 -9.20
C CYS A 103 6.10 0.32 -9.80
N ARG A 104 7.11 0.66 -10.61
CA ARG A 104 7.18 1.94 -11.32
C ARG A 104 6.02 2.11 -12.30
N GLN A 105 5.72 1.08 -13.10
CA GLN A 105 4.65 1.11 -14.10
C GLN A 105 3.28 1.31 -13.45
N VAL A 106 2.96 0.52 -12.42
CA VAL A 106 1.69 0.59 -11.70
C VAL A 106 1.54 1.94 -11.01
N ALA A 107 2.57 2.42 -10.29
CA ALA A 107 2.50 3.72 -9.61
C ALA A 107 2.22 4.89 -10.58
N ALA A 108 2.85 4.88 -11.76
CA ALA A 108 2.63 5.91 -12.77
C ALA A 108 1.23 5.80 -13.40
N LYS A 109 0.79 4.58 -13.73
CA LYS A 109 -0.53 4.31 -14.32
C LYS A 109 -1.65 4.70 -13.35
N ASP A 110 -1.59 4.24 -12.11
CA ASP A 110 -2.62 4.48 -11.10
C ASP A 110 -2.76 5.97 -10.78
N MET A 111 -1.64 6.72 -10.77
CA MET A 111 -1.68 8.18 -10.61
C MET A 111 -2.44 8.86 -11.76
N HIS A 112 -2.19 8.44 -13.00
CA HIS A 112 -2.89 8.98 -14.16
C HIS A 112 -4.39 8.66 -14.11
N GLU A 113 -4.74 7.40 -13.85
CA GLU A 113 -6.13 6.95 -13.75
C GLU A 113 -6.88 7.64 -12.60
N ALA A 114 -6.22 7.82 -11.45
CA ALA A 114 -6.77 8.57 -10.32
C ALA A 114 -7.08 10.02 -10.71
N ASN A 115 -6.16 10.71 -11.39
CA ASN A 115 -6.38 12.09 -11.84
C ASN A 115 -7.57 12.18 -12.81
N VAL A 116 -7.67 11.28 -13.78
CA VAL A 116 -8.81 11.23 -14.73
C VAL A 116 -10.12 11.01 -13.99
N ARG A 117 -10.16 10.07 -13.04
CA ARG A 117 -11.35 9.78 -12.24
C ARG A 117 -11.78 10.98 -11.40
N LEU A 118 -10.83 11.64 -10.72
CA LEU A 118 -11.11 12.81 -9.89
C LEU A 118 -11.64 13.99 -10.71
N LEU A 119 -11.04 14.25 -11.88
CA LEU A 119 -11.50 15.31 -12.78
C LEU A 119 -12.90 15.02 -13.32
N ARG A 120 -13.19 13.77 -13.70
CA ARG A 120 -14.52 13.35 -14.15
C ARG A 120 -15.57 13.57 -13.06
N SER A 121 -15.31 13.08 -11.85
CA SER A 121 -16.21 13.25 -10.70
C SER A 121 -16.47 14.74 -10.43
N ARG A 122 -15.44 15.58 -10.52
CA ARG A 122 -15.60 17.03 -10.32
C ARG A 122 -16.43 17.70 -11.41
N ALA A 123 -16.29 17.27 -12.66
CA ALA A 123 -17.10 17.78 -13.77
C ALA A 123 -18.58 17.40 -13.63
N GLU A 124 -18.85 16.15 -13.23
CA GLU A 124 -20.21 15.67 -12.95
C GLU A 124 -20.89 16.48 -11.84
N GLU A 125 -20.19 16.72 -10.73
CA GLU A 125 -20.70 17.57 -9.64
C GLU A 125 -20.99 19.01 -10.10
N ALA A 126 -20.10 19.58 -10.91
CA ALA A 126 -20.27 20.95 -11.41
C ALA A 126 -21.50 21.05 -12.33
N PHE A 127 -21.70 20.05 -13.20
CA PHE A 127 -22.86 19.97 -14.09
C PHE A 127 -24.19 19.86 -13.32
N LEU A 128 -24.22 19.02 -12.28
CA LEU A 128 -25.40 18.89 -11.43
C LEU A 128 -25.71 20.20 -10.70
N ARG A 129 -24.68 20.92 -10.22
CA ARG A 129 -24.85 22.24 -9.58
C ARG A 129 -25.32 23.32 -10.54
N SER A 130 -24.85 23.32 -11.79
CA SER A 130 -25.33 24.28 -12.79
C SER A 130 -26.80 24.03 -13.15
N ASN A 131 -27.21 22.76 -13.24
CA ASN A 131 -28.60 22.41 -13.51
C ASN A 131 -29.54 22.72 -12.35
N SER A 132 -29.08 22.63 -11.09
CA SER A 132 -29.88 23.07 -9.94
C SER A 132 -30.02 24.60 -9.83
N ASN A 133 -29.04 25.37 -10.33
CA ASN A 133 -29.07 26.84 -10.29
C ASN A 133 -29.81 27.48 -11.48
N ASN A 134 -30.18 26.72 -12.50
CA ASN A 134 -31.03 27.18 -13.62
C ASN A 134 -32.29 26.31 -13.70
N PRO A 135 -33.31 26.57 -12.86
CA PRO A 135 -34.59 25.88 -13.00
C PRO A 135 -35.19 26.21 -14.37
N VAL A 136 -35.60 25.18 -15.11
CA VAL A 136 -36.35 25.34 -16.36
C VAL A 136 -37.61 26.13 -16.03
N PRO A 137 -37.87 27.30 -16.67
CA PRO A 137 -39.08 28.05 -16.41
C PRO A 137 -40.29 27.18 -16.76
N PRO A 138 -41.37 27.20 -15.96
CA PRO A 138 -42.55 26.41 -16.25
C PRO A 138 -43.05 26.75 -17.66
N PRO A 139 -43.58 25.76 -18.40
CA PRO A 139 -44.11 26.00 -19.73
C PRO A 139 -45.16 27.11 -19.66
N ALA A 140 -45.02 28.12 -20.52
CA ALA A 140 -45.94 29.25 -20.56
C ALA A 140 -47.36 28.72 -20.80
N GLU A 141 -48.27 28.97 -19.85
CA GLU A 141 -49.69 28.72 -20.03
C GLU A 141 -50.14 29.49 -21.26
N SER A 142 -50.50 28.75 -22.32
CA SER A 142 -51.15 29.31 -23.49
C SER A 142 -52.48 29.88 -23.02
N GLY A 143 -52.53 31.21 -22.85
CA GLY A 143 -53.76 31.92 -22.55
C GLY A 143 -54.78 31.64 -23.65
N ASP A 144 -55.80 30.85 -23.31
CA ASP A 144 -56.99 30.68 -24.12
C ASP A 144 -57.70 32.02 -24.25
N SER A 145 -57.42 32.73 -25.34
CA SER A 145 -58.24 33.83 -25.82
C SER A 145 -59.49 33.25 -26.46
N HIS A 146 -60.51 32.94 -25.66
CA HIS A 146 -61.86 32.77 -26.16
C HIS A 146 -62.59 34.11 -26.18
N SER A 147 -63.02 34.47 -27.39
CA SER A 147 -63.91 35.58 -27.76
C SER A 147 -65.34 35.35 -27.28
#